data_AF-A0A950I5G6-F1
#
_entry.id   AF-A0A950I5G6-F1
#
_cell.length_a   1.000
_cell.length_b   1.000
_cell.length_c   1.000
_cell.angle_alpha   90.00
_cell.angle_beta   90.00
_cell.angle_gamma   90.00
#
_symmetry.space_group_name_H-M   'P 1'
#
loop_
_entity.id
_entity.type
_entity.pdbx_description
1 polymer ?
#
loop_
_entity_poly.entity_id
_entity_poly.type
_entity_poly.pdbx_seq_one_letter_code
_entity_poly.pdbx_strand_id
1 'polypeptide(L)'
;WGSLVAAPPMLLASYCIEGSDAWAQAAEKINWVSIGAVLFQSYPNTIIGYGIWSYLIGKYPTATIAPFTLLVPVVGMVAAALILAEPLQWWKLAAGVLVLGGLVFNQFGSRLRRRPVATACQQQ
;
A
#
# COMPACT_ATOMS: atom_id res chain seq x y z
N TRP A 1 4.43 4.80 11.88
CA TRP A 1 4.24 5.30 10.49
C TRP A 1 4.43 6.81 10.38
N GLY A 2 4.14 7.61 11.41
CA GLY A 2 4.69 8.96 11.55
C GLY A 2 6.16 8.92 12.00
N SER A 3 7.05 8.41 11.15
CA SER A 3 8.49 8.49 11.41
C SER A 3 8.98 9.83 10.88
N LEU A 4 9.03 10.85 11.75
CA LEU A 4 9.71 12.11 11.41
C LEU A 4 11.18 11.84 11.03
N VAL A 5 11.74 10.73 11.52
CA VAL A 5 13.10 10.26 11.22
C VAL A 5 13.25 9.78 9.76
N ALA A 6 12.19 9.31 9.12
CA ALA A 6 12.22 8.89 7.71
C ALA A 6 12.09 10.07 6.73
N ALA A 7 11.59 11.23 7.19
CA ALA A 7 11.44 12.40 6.33
C ALA A 7 12.79 12.98 5.87
N PRO A 8 13.80 13.22 6.74
CA PRO A 8 15.11 13.71 6.31
C PRO A 8 15.81 12.86 5.25
N PRO A 9 15.96 11.52 5.40
CA PRO A 9 16.63 10.73 4.37
C PRO A 9 15.83 10.68 3.06
N MET A 10 14.49 10.74 3.10
CA MET A 10 13.69 10.85 1.87
C MET A 10 13.84 12.22 1.19
N LEU A 11 13.88 13.31 1.95
CA LEU A 11 14.11 14.65 1.39
C LEU A 11 15.49 14.77 0.77
N LEU A 12 16.52 14.22 1.42
CA LEU A 12 17.87 14.16 0.88
C LEU A 12 17.92 13.29 -0.39
N ALA A 13 17.27 12.13 -0.39
CA ALA A 13 17.20 11.27 -1.57
C ALA A 13 16.48 11.94 -2.74
N SER A 14 15.35 12.61 -2.50
CA SER A 14 14.63 13.40 -3.52
C SER A 14 15.51 14.52 -4.06
N TYR A 15 16.20 15.26 -3.19
CA TYR A 15 17.13 16.30 -3.62
C TYR A 15 18.29 15.76 -4.48
N CYS A 16 18.87 14.61 -4.11
CA CYS A 16 19.94 13.97 -4.88
C CYS A 16 19.48 13.38 -6.22
N ILE A 17 18.23 12.91 -6.32
CA ILE A 17 17.70 12.26 -7.53
C ILE A 17 17.09 13.28 -8.50
N GLU A 18 16.30 14.24 -8.00
CA GLU A 18 15.53 15.18 -8.80
C GLU A 18 16.29 16.50 -9.06
N GLY A 19 17.27 16.83 -8.23
CA GLY A 19 18.13 18.02 -8.39
C GLY A 19 17.48 19.34 -7.96
N SER A 20 18.27 20.43 -7.94
CA SER A 20 17.82 21.75 -7.49
C SER A 20 16.72 22.37 -8.36
N ASP A 21 16.72 22.07 -9.66
CA ASP A 21 15.77 22.65 -10.61
C ASP A 21 14.34 22.11 -10.42
N ALA A 22 14.21 20.85 -9.99
CA ALA A 22 12.91 20.26 -9.67
C ALA A 22 12.33 20.88 -8.38
N TRP A 23 13.19 21.18 -7.40
CA TRP A 23 12.78 21.81 -6.14
C TRP A 23 12.36 23.27 -6.32
N ALA A 24 13.05 24.03 -7.18
CA ALA A 24 12.65 25.38 -7.54
C ALA A 24 11.27 25.40 -8.24
N GLN A 25 11.06 24.49 -9.20
CA GLN A 25 9.77 24.36 -9.88
C GLN A 25 8.66 23.87 -8.95
N ALA A 26 8.96 22.98 -8.00
CA ALA A 26 8.00 22.53 -7.00
C ALA A 26 7.56 23.66 -6.07
N ALA A 27 8.49 24.55 -5.68
CA ALA A 27 8.18 25.74 -4.89
C ALA A 27 7.28 26.72 -5.64
N GLU A 28 7.48 26.89 -6.95
CA GLU A 28 6.64 27.76 -7.78
C GLU A 28 5.24 27.16 -8.06
N LYS A 29 5.15 25.83 -8.19
CA LYS A 29 3.91 25.12 -8.55
C LYS A 29 3.10 24.64 -7.35
N ILE A 30 3.54 24.91 -6.12
CA ILE A 30 2.79 24.52 -4.93
C ILE A 30 1.48 25.31 -4.86
N ASN A 31 0.36 24.60 -4.91
CA ASN A 31 -0.98 25.19 -4.83
C ASN A 31 -1.73 24.58 -3.64
N TRP A 32 -2.74 25.28 -3.14
CA TRP A 32 -3.67 24.81 -2.11
C TRP A 32 -4.29 23.45 -2.45
N VAL A 33 -4.51 23.17 -3.73
CA VAL A 33 -4.99 21.87 -4.21
C VAL A 33 -3.95 20.77 -3.94
N SER A 34 -2.66 21.01 -4.22
CA SER A 34 -1.60 20.03 -3.98
C SER A 34 -1.44 19.73 -2.48
N ILE A 35 -1.51 20.76 -1.64
CA ILE A 35 -1.47 20.59 -0.19
C ILE A 35 -2.70 19.81 0.28
N GLY A 36 -3.90 20.17 -0.19
CA GLY A 36 -5.14 19.48 0.10
C GLY A 36 -5.11 18.01 -0.33
N ALA A 37 -4.56 17.71 -1.51
CA ALA A 37 -4.40 16.35 -2.01
C ALA A 37 -3.47 15.51 -1.11
N VAL A 38 -2.32 16.06 -0.69
CA VAL A 38 -1.39 15.36 0.21
C VAL A 38 -2.02 15.12 1.58
N LEU A 39 -2.74 16.10 2.13
CA LEU A 39 -3.45 15.95 3.40
C LEU A 39 -4.56 14.91 3.29
N PHE A 40 -5.34 14.93 2.21
CA PHE A 40 -6.40 13.97 1.95
C PHE A 40 -5.86 12.54 1.70
N GLN A 41 -4.71 12.41 1.05
CA GLN A 41 -4.05 11.13 0.82
C GLN A 41 -3.47 10.54 2.10
N SER A 42 -3.01 11.38 3.03
CA SER A 42 -2.32 10.93 4.26
C SER A 42 -3.28 10.70 5.42
N TYR A 43 -4.12 11.69 5.77
CA TYR A 43 -4.98 11.61 6.95
C TYR A 43 -6.13 10.59 6.80
N PRO A 44 -7.09 10.78 5.85
CA PRO A 44 -8.17 9.82 5.61
C PRO A 44 -7.69 8.40 5.38
N ASN A 45 -6.69 8.19 4.52
CA ASN A 45 -6.18 6.85 4.22
C ASN A 45 -5.61 6.16 5.48
N THR A 46 -4.86 6.90 6.31
CA THR A 46 -4.31 6.37 7.56
C THR A 46 -5.43 6.04 8.55
N ILE A 47 -6.36 6.97 8.78
CA ILE A 47 -7.43 6.78 9.76
C ILE A 47 -8.35 5.63 9.35
N ILE A 48 -8.79 5.62 8.08
CA ILE A 48 -9.68 4.58 7.55
C ILE A 48 -8.95 3.23 7.50
N GLY A 49 -7.72 3.21 6.97
CA GLY A 49 -6.93 1.99 6.83
C GLY A 49 -6.62 1.34 8.18
N TYR A 50 -6.00 2.08 9.10
CA TYR A 50 -5.69 1.55 10.43
C TYR A 50 -6.93 1.33 11.28
N GLY A 51 -7.96 2.17 11.17
CA GLY A 51 -9.22 2.02 11.90
C GLY A 51 -9.93 0.72 11.53
N ILE A 52 -10.13 0.46 10.23
CA ILE A 52 -10.75 -0.77 9.74
C ILE A 52 -9.90 -1.99 10.12
N TRP A 53 -8.56 -1.90 9.95
CA TRP A 53 -7.66 -3.01 10.28
C TRP A 53 -7.66 -3.34 11.76
N SER A 54 -7.59 -2.33 12.63
CA SER A 54 -7.64 -2.51 14.09
C SER A 54 -8.99 -3.06 14.54
N TYR A 55 -10.09 -2.61 13.92
CA TYR A 55 -11.43 -3.14 14.19
C TYR A 55 -11.55 -4.62 13.77
N LEU A 56 -11.01 -4.98 12.60
CA LEU A 56 -11.02 -6.36 12.08
C LEU A 56 -10.17 -7.31 12.95
N ILE A 57 -8.97 -6.89 13.38
CA ILE A 57 -8.12 -7.70 14.27
C ILE A 57 -8.77 -7.93 15.63
N GLY A 58 -9.48 -6.94 16.16
CA GLY A 58 -10.20 -7.08 17.42
C GLY A 58 -11.35 -8.10 17.36
N LYS A 59 -11.87 -8.41 16.17
CA LYS A 59 -13.07 -9.23 15.98
C LYS A 59 -12.83 -10.56 15.26
N TYR A 60 -11.77 -10.68 14.44
CA TYR A 60 -11.47 -11.86 13.64
C TYR A 60 -10.01 -12.31 13.79
N PRO A 61 -9.75 -13.63 13.88
CA PRO A 61 -8.39 -14.16 13.89
C PRO A 61 -7.63 -13.75 12.63
N THR A 62 -6.32 -13.50 12.76
CA THR A 62 -5.44 -12.92 11.73
C THR A 62 -5.40 -13.68 10.40
N ALA A 63 -5.82 -14.96 10.40
CA ALA A 63 -5.95 -15.78 9.21
C ALA A 63 -7.10 -15.34 8.27
N THR A 64 -8.16 -14.71 8.80
CA THR A 64 -9.34 -14.30 8.05
C THR A 64 -9.14 -12.99 7.29
N ILE A 65 -8.18 -12.16 7.72
CA ILE A 65 -7.90 -10.84 7.12
C ILE A 65 -6.93 -10.92 5.92
N ALA A 66 -6.17 -12.01 5.81
CA ALA A 66 -5.23 -12.25 4.70
C ALA A 66 -5.85 -12.17 3.28
N PRO A 67 -7.07 -12.69 2.99
CA PRO A 67 -7.68 -12.55 1.67
C PRO A 67 -8.10 -11.11 1.33
N PHE A 68 -8.31 -10.22 2.31
CA PHE A 68 -8.66 -8.82 2.00
C PHE A 68 -7.50 -8.08 1.32
N THR A 69 -6.25 -8.41 1.65
CA THR A 69 -5.07 -7.84 0.98
C THR A 69 -4.98 -8.26 -0.49
N LEU A 70 -5.47 -9.45 -0.85
CA LEU A 70 -5.56 -9.91 -2.24
C LEU A 70 -6.63 -9.13 -3.02
N LEU A 71 -7.62 -8.56 -2.33
CA LEU A 71 -8.70 -7.80 -2.93
C LEU A 71 -8.26 -6.37 -3.31
N VAL A 72 -7.23 -5.83 -2.66
CA VAL A 72 -6.71 -4.47 -2.91
C VAL A 72 -6.41 -4.21 -4.40
N PRO A 73 -5.63 -5.05 -5.11
CA PRO A 73 -5.37 -4.83 -6.54
C PRO A 73 -6.65 -4.92 -7.40
N VAL A 74 -7.60 -5.78 -7.05
CA VAL A 74 -8.88 -5.90 -7.78
C VAL A 74 -9.69 -4.60 -7.64
N VAL A 75 -9.86 -4.13 -6.41
CA VAL A 75 -10.54 -2.87 -6.12
C VAL A 75 -9.83 -1.70 -6.78
N GLY A 76 -8.49 -1.69 -6.78
CA GLY A 76 -7.68 -0.68 -7.47
C GLY A 76 -7.94 -0.62 -8.98
N MET A 77 -8.01 -1.77 -9.66
CA MET A 77 -8.34 -1.83 -11.09
C MET A 77 -9.77 -1.37 -11.38
N VAL A 78 -10.74 -1.79 -10.56
CA VAL A 78 -12.14 -1.36 -10.70
C VAL A 78 -12.28 0.14 -10.47
N ALA A 79 -11.64 0.67 -9.42
CA ALA A 79 -11.64 2.09 -9.12
C ALA A 79 -10.97 2.89 -10.25
N ALA A 80 -9.85 2.42 -10.80
CA ALA A 80 -9.21 3.06 -11.96
C ALA A 80 -10.13 3.08 -13.19
N ALA A 81 -10.85 1.99 -13.46
CA ALA A 81 -11.80 1.96 -14.57
C ALA A 81 -13.00 2.90 -14.37
N LEU A 82 -13.54 2.96 -13.15
CA LEU A 82 -14.72 3.77 -12.83
C LEU A 82 -14.40 5.27 -12.65
N ILE A 83 -13.32 5.60 -11.95
CA ILE A 83 -12.97 6.98 -11.59
C ILE A 83 -12.22 7.66 -12.73
N LEU A 84 -11.27 6.97 -13.37
CA LEU A 84 -10.47 7.53 -14.46
C LEU A 84 -11.14 7.37 -15.83
N ALA A 85 -12.24 6.61 -15.93
CA ALA A 85 -12.96 6.28 -17.17
C ALA A 85 -12.05 5.72 -18.29
N GLU A 86 -10.87 5.22 -17.93
CA GLU A 86 -9.90 4.67 -18.85
C GLU A 86 -10.37 3.30 -19.35
N PRO A 87 -10.33 3.02 -20.67
CA PRO A 87 -10.67 1.70 -21.18
C PRO A 87 -9.72 0.66 -20.56
N LEU A 88 -10.32 -0.37 -19.96
CA LEU A 88 -9.62 -1.56 -19.49
C LEU A 88 -9.15 -2.36 -20.73
N GLN A 89 -8.06 -1.88 -21.32
CA GLN A 89 -7.40 -2.56 -22.42
C GLN A 89 -6.93 -3.95 -21.96
N TRP A 90 -6.91 -4.90 -22.89
CA TRP A 90 -6.67 -6.32 -22.58
C TRP A 90 -5.36 -6.57 -21.81
N TRP A 91 -4.33 -5.77 -22.07
CA TRP A 91 -3.02 -5.89 -21.40
C TRP A 91 -3.07 -5.48 -19.92
N LYS A 92 -3.94 -4.54 -19.52
CA LYS A 92 -4.15 -4.17 -18.10
C LYS A 92 -4.78 -5.36 -17.35
N LEU A 93 -5.71 -6.07 -17.99
CA LEU A 93 -6.30 -7.29 -17.45
C LEU A 93 -5.27 -8.43 -17.37
N ALA A 94 -4.45 -8.62 -18.40
CA ALA A 94 -3.39 -9.62 -18.40
C ALA A 94 -2.38 -9.36 -17.26
N ALA A 95 -1.97 -8.11 -17.05
CA ALA A 95 -1.14 -7.71 -15.93
C ALA A 95 -1.83 -7.96 -14.58
N GLY A 96 -3.12 -7.64 -14.47
CA GLY A 96 -3.93 -7.91 -13.28
C GLY A 96 -3.97 -9.40 -12.93
N VAL A 97 -4.22 -10.26 -13.92
CA VAL A 97 -4.20 -11.73 -13.77
C VAL A 97 -2.81 -12.23 -13.38
N LEU A 98 -1.74 -11.69 -13.98
CA LEU A 98 -0.36 -12.06 -13.65
C LEU A 98 -0.01 -11.73 -12.19
N VAL A 99 -0.40 -10.54 -11.72
CA VAL A 99 -0.19 -10.11 -10.32
C VAL A 99 -1.01 -10.95 -9.36
N LEU A 100 -2.29 -11.18 -9.66
CA LEU A 100 -3.15 -12.06 -8.86
C LEU A 100 -2.61 -13.50 -8.80
N GLY A 101 -2.13 -14.01 -9.94
CA GLY A 101 -1.47 -15.31 -10.01
C GLY A 101 -0.24 -15.36 -9.11
N GLY A 102 0.68 -14.41 -9.24
CA GLY A 102 1.88 -14.31 -8.40
C GLY A 102 1.56 -14.21 -6.90
N LEU A 103 0.54 -13.44 -6.54
CA LEU A 103 0.06 -13.32 -5.15
C LEU A 103 -0.53 -14.63 -4.62
N VAL A 104 -1.34 -15.34 -5.42
CA VAL A 104 -1.88 -16.66 -5.06
C VAL A 104 -0.73 -17.65 -4.85
N PHE A 105 0.23 -17.74 -5.78
CA PHE A 105 1.40 -18.59 -5.61
C PHE A 105 2.20 -18.24 -4.34
N ASN A 106 2.38 -16.96 -4.03
CA ASN A 106 3.07 -16.51 -2.82
C ASN A 106 2.33 -16.87 -1.53
N GLN A 107 1.01 -16.64 -1.47
CA GLN A 107 0.19 -16.92 -0.29
C GLN A 107 0.02 -18.43 -0.03
N PHE A 108 -0.18 -19.24 -1.07
CA PHE A 108 -0.28 -20.69 -0.90
C PHE A 108 1.09 -21.34 -0.63
N GLY A 109 2.17 -20.82 -1.20
CA GLY A 109 3.54 -21.25 -0.90
C GLY A 109 3.95 -20.96 0.56
N SER A 110 3.51 -19.83 1.13
CA SER A 110 3.79 -19.50 2.54
C SER A 110 3.00 -20.35 3.54
N ARG A 111 1.78 -20.79 3.17
CA ARG A 111 1.00 -21.76 3.97
C ARG A 111 1.66 -23.14 4.00
N LEU A 112 2.25 -23.58 2.89
CA LEU A 112 2.97 -24.86 2.81
C LEU A 112 4.34 -24.80 3.51
N ARG A 113 4.94 -23.60 3.60
CA ARG A 113 6.19 -23.33 4.32
C ARG A 113 5.96 -22.86 5.76
N ARG A 114 4.88 -23.32 6.41
CA ARG A 114 4.84 -23.38 7.87
C ARG A 114 5.86 -24.43 8.32
N ARG A 115 7.13 -24.03 8.40
CA ARG A 115 8.05 -24.72 9.31
C ARG A 115 7.43 -24.57 10.70
N PRO A 116 7.13 -25.66 11.42
CA PRO A 116 6.88 -25.54 12.84
C PRO A 116 8.16 -24.97 13.42
N VAL A 117 8.17 -23.68 13.73
CA VAL A 117 9.11 -23.16 14.71
C VAL A 117 8.67 -23.86 15.98
N ALA A 118 9.37 -24.93 16.31
CA ALA A 118 9.27 -25.56 17.61
C ALA A 118 9.59 -24.47 18.63
N THR A 119 8.54 -23.88 19.21
CA THR A 119 8.65 -23.10 20.44
C THR A 119 8.93 -24.10 21.54
N ALA A 120 10.15 -24.62 21.57
CA ALA A 120 10.68 -25.34 22.69
C ALA A 120 11.03 -24.29 23.77
N CYS A 121 10.32 -24.36 24.89
CA CYS A 121 10.83 -24.02 26.22
C CYS A 121 11.33 -22.58 26.44
N GLN A 122 10.42 -21.63 26.69
CA GLN A 122 10.62 -20.45 27.54
C GLN A 122 9.20 -19.95 27.88
N GLN A 123 8.71 -19.72 29.10
CA GLN A 123 9.19 -19.65 30.49
C GLN A 123 7.85 -19.37 31.24
N GLN A 124 7.36 -20.12 32.22
CA GLN A 124 7.89 -20.40 33.56
C GLN A 124 8.83 -19.34 34.13
#